data_AF-A0AAE1PUV9-F1
#
_entry.id   AF-A0AAE1PUV9-F1
#
_cell.length_a   1.000
_cell.length_b   1.000
_cell.length_c   1.000
_cell.angle_alpha   90.00
_cell.angle_beta   90.00
_cell.angle_gamma   90.00
#
_symmetry.space_group_name_H-M   'P 1'
#
loop_
_entity.id
_entity.type
_entity.pdbx_description
1 polymer ?
#
loop_
_entity_poly.entity_id
_entity_poly.type
_entity_poly.pdbx_seq_one_letter_code
_entity_poly.pdbx_strand_id
1 'polypeptide(L)'
;MSVTEGDTAGSSLDNSRGMDDQIKSWKKQRGVDKGKFTTKVRIFNNLALQNSPVEVLGDIFSETCGLFERVENINDEILQAEKEDSQSEHLDYIGELQKEKYDVQCRLLNYKTNKERQKW
;
A
#
# COMPACT_ATOMS: atom_id res chain seq x y z
N MET A 1 -43.91 32.62 -32.11
CA MET A 1 -42.44 32.56 -32.24
C MET A 1 -41.92 31.89 -30.98
N SER A 2 -41.57 30.61 -31.07
CA SER A 2 -41.02 29.85 -29.95
C SER A 2 -39.50 29.82 -30.08
N VAL A 3 -38.81 30.15 -28.99
CA VAL A 3 -37.36 30.07 -28.85
C VAL A 3 -37.05 28.95 -27.86
N THR A 4 -35.90 28.30 -28.07
CA THR A 4 -35.21 27.28 -27.25
C THR A 4 -35.92 25.91 -27.22
N GLU A 5 -35.25 24.80 -27.50
CA GLU A 5 -34.09 24.27 -26.77
C GLU A 5 -32.96 23.77 -27.71
N GLY A 6 -31.74 24.21 -27.41
CA GLY A 6 -30.53 23.54 -27.89
C GLY A 6 -30.29 22.33 -27.01
N ASP A 7 -30.54 21.14 -27.56
CA ASP A 7 -30.22 19.87 -26.92
C ASP A 7 -28.73 19.82 -26.58
N THR A 8 -28.46 19.85 -25.27
CA THR A 8 -27.13 19.64 -24.70
C THR A 8 -26.82 18.13 -24.72
N ALA A 9 -26.60 17.60 -25.92
CA ALA A 9 -26.15 16.23 -26.13
C ALA A 9 -24.61 16.19 -26.20
N GLY A 10 -23.95 16.34 -25.06
CA GLY A 10 -22.50 16.19 -25.00
C GLY A 10 -21.95 16.37 -23.61
N SER A 11 -21.87 15.30 -22.81
CA SER A 11 -20.96 15.27 -21.64
C SER A 11 -20.78 13.91 -20.95
N SER A 12 -21.57 12.87 -21.26
CA SER A 12 -21.55 11.64 -20.44
C SER A 12 -20.51 10.58 -20.84
N LEU A 13 -20.00 10.63 -22.07
CA LEU A 13 -19.03 9.64 -22.59
C LEU A 13 -17.56 9.97 -22.26
N ASP A 14 -17.24 11.21 -21.92
CA ASP A 14 -15.86 11.65 -21.66
C ASP A 14 -15.43 11.40 -20.20
N ASN A 15 -16.38 11.42 -19.26
CA ASN A 15 -16.10 11.23 -17.82
C ASN A 15 -15.77 9.78 -17.44
N SER A 16 -16.36 8.78 -18.11
CA SER A 16 -16.12 7.36 -17.78
C SER A 16 -14.72 6.90 -18.19
N ARG A 17 -14.23 7.34 -19.36
CA ARG A 17 -12.87 7.04 -19.82
C ARG A 17 -11.79 7.60 -18.90
N GLY A 18 -11.97 8.83 -18.41
CA GLY A 18 -11.01 9.47 -17.50
C GLY A 18 -10.88 8.73 -16.16
N MET A 19 -11.99 8.22 -15.62
CA MET A 19 -11.99 7.48 -14.36
C MET A 19 -11.34 6.09 -14.51
N ASP A 20 -11.60 5.39 -15.62
CA ASP A 20 -10.99 4.09 -15.90
C ASP A 20 -9.46 4.18 -16.00
N ASP A 21 -8.94 5.22 -16.66
CA ASP A 21 -7.49 5.41 -16.80
C ASP A 21 -6.83 5.81 -15.47
N GLN A 22 -7.54 6.56 -14.63
CA GLN A 22 -7.09 6.87 -13.26
C GLN A 22 -7.00 5.61 -12.39
N ILE A 23 -8.02 4.74 -12.40
CA ILE A 23 -8.01 3.47 -11.66
C ILE A 23 -6.84 2.59 -12.10
N LYS A 24 -6.59 2.47 -13.41
CA LYS A 24 -5.43 1.73 -13.93
C LYS A 24 -4.10 2.32 -13.45
N SER A 25 -3.99 3.65 -13.44
CA SER A 25 -2.80 4.35 -12.93
C SER A 25 -2.57 4.05 -11.45
N TRP A 26 -3.62 4.13 -10.63
CA TRP A 26 -3.57 3.76 -9.22
C TRP A 26 -3.18 2.30 -9.01
N LYS A 27 -3.80 1.35 -9.72
CA LYS A 27 -3.45 -0.08 -9.63
C LYS A 27 -1.97 -0.31 -9.96
N LYS A 28 -1.44 0.38 -10.96
CA LYS A 28 -0.01 0.33 -11.32
C LYS A 28 0.87 0.88 -10.19
N GLN A 29 0.55 2.06 -9.65
CA GLN A 29 1.33 2.66 -8.57
C GLN A 29 1.28 1.82 -7.29
N ARG A 30 0.10 1.28 -6.92
CA ARG A 30 -0.08 0.32 -5.82
C ARG A 30 0.86 -0.88 -5.98
N GLY A 31 0.93 -1.44 -7.19
CA GLY A 31 1.84 -2.54 -7.52
C GLY A 31 3.33 -2.18 -7.35
N VAL A 32 3.74 -0.98 -7.77
CA VAL A 32 5.13 -0.50 -7.60
C VAL A 32 5.48 -0.35 -6.13
N ASP A 33 4.60 0.27 -5.33
CA ASP A 33 4.86 0.46 -3.90
C ASP A 33 4.79 -0.88 -3.13
N LYS A 34 3.93 -1.84 -3.50
CA LYS A 34 4.00 -3.23 -2.99
C LYS A 34 5.34 -3.89 -3.32
N GLY A 35 5.86 -3.71 -4.53
CA GLY A 35 7.17 -4.25 -4.93
C GLY A 35 8.31 -3.70 -4.05
N LYS A 36 8.26 -2.40 -3.76
CA LYS A 36 9.22 -1.77 -2.83
C LYS A 36 9.03 -2.25 -1.39
N PHE A 37 7.80 -2.36 -0.90
CA PHE A 37 7.46 -2.89 0.42
C PHE A 37 8.07 -4.29 0.61
N THR A 38 7.75 -5.22 -0.28
CA THR A 38 8.24 -6.61 -0.21
C THR A 38 9.77 -6.68 -0.28
N THR A 39 10.41 -5.78 -1.05
CA THR A 39 11.87 -5.66 -1.10
C THR A 39 12.43 -5.22 0.26
N LYS A 40 11.83 -4.22 0.91
CA LYS A 40 12.26 -3.75 2.24
C LYS A 40 12.06 -4.81 3.32
N VAL A 41 10.97 -5.58 3.27
CA VAL A 41 10.77 -6.76 4.13
C VAL A 41 11.91 -7.78 3.97
N ARG A 42 12.33 -8.09 2.73
CA ARG A 42 13.48 -8.98 2.49
C ARG A 42 14.80 -8.41 3.01
N ILE A 43 15.05 -7.12 2.78
CA ILE A 43 16.25 -6.45 3.29
C ILE A 43 16.28 -6.51 4.82
N PHE A 44 15.16 -6.20 5.48
CA PHE A 44 15.04 -6.32 6.94
C PHE A 44 15.45 -7.72 7.42
N ASN A 45 14.87 -8.76 6.81
CA ASN A 45 15.14 -10.15 7.22
C ASN A 45 16.61 -10.53 7.04
N ASN A 46 17.24 -10.12 5.93
CA ASN A 46 18.65 -10.36 5.69
C ASN A 46 19.54 -9.65 6.72
N LEU A 47 19.24 -8.38 7.02
CA LEU A 47 19.99 -7.60 8.00
C LEU A 47 19.82 -8.16 9.42
N ALA A 48 18.62 -8.65 9.75
CA ALA A 48 18.36 -9.30 11.04
C ALA A 48 19.22 -10.56 11.18
N LEU A 49 19.26 -11.43 10.16
CA LEU A 49 20.11 -12.63 10.15
C LEU A 49 21.61 -12.30 10.30
N GLN A 50 22.04 -11.14 9.81
CA GLN A 50 23.41 -10.64 9.96
C GLN A 50 23.67 -9.96 11.30
N ASN A 51 22.71 -9.95 12.24
CA ASN A 51 22.79 -9.28 13.54
C ASN A 51 23.09 -7.78 13.43
N SER A 52 22.52 -7.13 12.42
CA SER A 52 22.64 -5.68 12.23
C SER A 52 22.17 -4.90 13.47
N PRO A 53 22.67 -3.67 13.69
CA PRO A 53 22.21 -2.82 14.78
C PRO A 53 20.69 -2.61 14.76
N VAL A 54 20.09 -2.50 15.94
CA VAL A 54 18.64 -2.34 16.09
C VAL A 54 18.15 -1.06 15.44
N GLU A 55 18.98 -0.02 15.45
CA GLU A 55 18.73 1.29 14.85
C GLU A 55 18.57 1.13 13.33
N VAL A 56 19.47 0.40 12.68
CA VAL A 56 19.41 0.10 11.25
C VAL A 56 18.16 -0.71 10.90
N LEU A 57 17.83 -1.73 11.72
CA LEU A 57 16.59 -2.50 11.54
C LEU A 57 15.34 -1.63 11.73
N GLY A 58 15.40 -0.67 12.66
CA GLY A 58 14.37 0.32 12.91
C GLY A 58 14.13 1.23 11.70
N ASP A 59 15.20 1.72 11.08
CA ASP A 59 15.11 2.57 9.88
C ASP A 59 14.44 1.82 8.72
N ILE A 60 14.87 0.57 8.45
CA ILE A 60 14.24 -0.26 7.41
C ILE A 60 12.78 -0.57 7.72
N PHE A 61 12.44 -0.80 8.99
CA PHE A 61 11.04 -1.00 9.39
C PHE A 61 10.20 0.27 9.20
N SER A 62 10.75 1.45 9.52
CA SER A 62 10.08 2.73 9.29
C SER A 62 9.79 2.96 7.81
N GLU A 63 10.77 2.68 6.93
CA GLU A 63 10.55 2.73 5.49
C GLU A 63 9.49 1.72 5.01
N THR A 64 9.48 0.52 5.59
CA THR A 64 8.48 -0.52 5.32
C THR A 64 7.07 -0.04 5.69
N CYS A 65 6.92 0.63 6.83
CA CYS A 65 5.63 1.20 7.25
C CYS A 65 5.16 2.31 6.31
N GLY A 66 6.03 3.25 5.94
CA GLY A 66 5.65 4.32 5.01
C GLY A 66 5.31 3.81 3.61
N LEU A 67 5.93 2.69 3.18
CA LEU A 67 5.54 2.00 1.95
C LEU A 67 4.17 1.35 2.05
N PHE A 68 3.88 0.69 3.17
CA PHE A 68 2.56 0.10 3.44
C PHE A 68 1.46 1.17 3.43
N GLU A 69 1.65 2.29 4.12
CA GLU A 69 0.68 3.39 4.16
C GLU A 69 0.37 3.94 2.76
N ARG A 70 1.38 4.05 1.87
CA ARG A 70 1.13 4.45 0.48
C ARG A 70 0.29 3.43 -0.28
N VAL A 71 0.55 2.14 -0.06
CA VAL A 71 -0.22 1.05 -0.69
C VAL A 71 -1.66 1.05 -0.19
N GLU A 72 -1.86 1.23 1.13
CA GLU A 72 -3.16 1.33 1.79
C GLU A 72 -3.96 2.52 1.26
N ASN A 73 -3.38 3.72 1.24
CA ASN A 73 -4.05 4.92 0.71
C ASN A 73 -4.48 4.74 -0.75
N ILE A 74 -3.62 4.20 -1.61
CA ILE A 74 -4.01 3.96 -3.01
C ILE A 74 -5.09 2.88 -3.12
N ASN A 75 -5.04 1.87 -2.24
CA ASN A 75 -6.05 0.83 -2.20
C ASN A 75 -7.43 1.39 -1.82
N ASP A 76 -7.47 2.32 -0.86
CA ASP A 76 -8.71 2.99 -0.45
C ASP A 76 -9.30 3.84 -1.58
N GLU A 77 -8.46 4.57 -2.33
CA GLU A 77 -8.90 5.31 -3.54
C GLU A 77 -9.50 4.36 -4.60
N ILE A 78 -8.89 3.18 -4.80
CA ILE A 78 -9.43 2.16 -5.72
C ILE A 78 -10.75 1.60 -5.18
N LEU A 79 -10.85 1.30 -3.88
CA LEU A 79 -12.07 0.77 -3.26
C LEU A 79 -13.25 1.74 -3.37
N GLN A 80 -13.00 3.05 -3.24
CA GLN A 80 -14.02 4.08 -3.43
C GLN A 80 -14.46 4.22 -4.88
N ALA A 81 -13.58 3.91 -5.83
CA ALA A 81 -13.84 4.04 -7.26
C ALA A 81 -14.47 2.77 -7.89
N GLU A 82 -14.28 1.60 -7.29
CA GLU A 82 -14.79 0.32 -7.80
C GLU A 82 -16.14 -0.11 -7.20
N LYS A 83 -16.83 -1.01 -7.91
CA LYS A 83 -18.10 -1.62 -7.46
C LYS A 83 -17.86 -2.68 -6.39
N GLU A 84 -18.88 -2.97 -5.58
CA GLU A 84 -18.80 -3.89 -4.43
C GLU A 84 -18.19 -5.28 -4.75
N ASP A 85 -18.46 -5.83 -5.94
CA ASP A 85 -18.02 -7.18 -6.34
C ASP A 85 -16.49 -7.38 -6.37
N SER A 86 -15.69 -6.30 -6.51
CA SER A 86 -14.21 -6.38 -6.51
C SER A 86 -13.56 -5.95 -5.19
N GLN A 87 -14.35 -5.55 -4.19
CA GLN A 87 -13.81 -5.03 -2.93
C GLN A 87 -13.11 -6.11 -2.10
N SER A 88 -13.59 -7.36 -2.14
CA SER A 88 -12.96 -8.48 -1.40
C SER A 88 -11.50 -8.68 -1.80
N GLU A 89 -11.19 -8.65 -3.10
CA GLU A 89 -9.81 -8.84 -3.58
C GLU A 89 -8.87 -7.73 -3.10
N HIS A 90 -9.37 -6.49 -2.99
CA HIS A 90 -8.61 -5.35 -2.52
C HIS A 90 -8.41 -5.35 -1.00
N LEU A 91 -9.37 -5.87 -0.24
CA LEU A 91 -9.23 -6.08 1.19
C LEU A 91 -8.24 -7.22 1.49
N ASP A 92 -8.34 -8.34 0.81
CA ASP A 92 -7.41 -9.47 0.95
C ASP A 92 -5.97 -9.03 0.62
N TYR A 93 -5.81 -8.24 -0.44
CA TYR A 93 -4.52 -7.67 -0.83
C TYR A 93 -3.85 -6.86 0.29
N ILE A 94 -4.61 -6.02 1.01
CA ILE A 94 -4.08 -5.25 2.15
C ILE A 94 -3.84 -6.15 3.36
N GLY A 95 -4.73 -7.11 3.61
CA GLY A 95 -4.60 -8.07 4.70
C GLY A 95 -3.28 -8.84 4.64
N GLU A 96 -2.87 -9.30 3.46
CA GLU A 96 -1.58 -9.97 3.25
C GLU A 96 -0.39 -9.08 3.64
N LEU A 97 -0.39 -7.82 3.19
CA LEU A 97 0.71 -6.89 3.45
C LEU A 97 0.76 -6.46 4.91
N GLN A 98 -0.39 -6.29 5.55
CA GLN A 98 -0.48 -5.97 6.98
C GLN A 98 0.09 -7.12 7.82
N LYS A 99 -0.16 -8.37 7.43
CA LYS A 99 0.45 -9.54 8.08
C LYS A 99 1.98 -9.53 7.95
N GLU A 100 2.52 -9.29 6.76
CA GLU A 100 3.98 -9.20 6.57
C GLU A 100 4.60 -8.07 7.41
N LYS A 101 3.96 -6.89 7.44
CA LYS A 101 4.39 -5.75 8.27
C LYS A 101 4.40 -6.13 9.75
N TYR A 102 3.35 -6.78 10.22
CA TYR A 102 3.24 -7.24 11.61
C TYR A 102 4.33 -8.26 11.97
N ASP A 103 4.64 -9.19 11.07
CA ASP A 103 5.73 -10.17 11.27
C ASP A 103 7.09 -9.48 11.43
N VAL A 104 7.36 -8.45 10.61
CA VAL A 104 8.58 -7.63 10.72
C VAL A 104 8.62 -6.88 12.06
N GLN A 105 7.51 -6.27 12.47
CA GLN A 105 7.40 -5.57 13.75
C GLN A 105 7.70 -6.50 14.93
N CYS A 106 7.11 -7.70 14.94
CA CYS A 106 7.35 -8.71 15.98
C CYS A 106 8.82 -9.09 16.07
N ARG A 107 9.49 -9.27 14.94
CA ARG A 107 10.93 -9.56 14.90
C ARG A 107 11.74 -8.40 15.47
N LEU A 108 11.46 -7.16 15.08
CA LEU A 108 12.16 -5.99 15.61
C LEU A 108 12.04 -5.88 17.14
N LEU A 109 10.83 -6.12 17.68
CA LEU A 109 10.59 -6.09 19.13
C LEU A 109 11.35 -7.19 19.87
N ASN A 110 11.39 -8.40 19.31
CA ASN A 110 12.17 -9.50 19.88
C ASN A 110 13.68 -9.19 19.87
N TYR A 111 14.19 -8.56 18.81
CA TYR A 111 15.60 -8.11 18.75
C TYR A 111 15.93 -7.08 19.84
N LYS A 112 15.06 -6.06 20.00
CA LYS A 112 15.20 -5.05 21.05
C LYS A 112 15.29 -5.69 22.44
N THR A 113 14.36 -6.59 22.73
CA THR A 113 14.26 -7.26 24.04
C THR A 113 15.48 -8.14 24.32
N ASN A 114 15.94 -8.91 23.34
CA ASN A 114 17.09 -9.79 23.53
C ASN A 114 18.42 -9.04 23.70
N LYS A 115 18.61 -7.91 23.00
CA LYS A 115 19.78 -7.04 23.19
C LYS A 115 19.82 -6.41 24.58
N GLU A 116 18.67 -6.04 25.14
CA GLU A 116 18.61 -5.50 26.50
C GLU A 116 18.95 -6.56 27.55
N ARG A 117 18.49 -7.80 27.38
CA ARG A 117 18.81 -8.92 28.28
C ARG A 117 20.28 -9.31 28.31
N GLN A 118 21.04 -9.05 27.24
CA GLN A 118 22.47 -9.34 27.17
C GLN A 118 23.36 -8.27 27.85
N LYS A 119 22.77 -7.17 28.33
CA LYS A 119 23.51 -6.08 29.01
C LYS A 119 23.57 -6.25 30.55
N TRP A 120 22.92 -7.28 31.10
CA TRP A 120 22.86 -7.61 32.53
C TRP A 120 23.59 -8.92 32.81
#